data_AF-A0A927ZBX0-F1
#
_entry.id   AF-A0A927ZBX0-F1
#
_cell.length_a   1.000
_cell.length_b   1.000
_cell.length_c   1.000
_cell.angle_alpha   90.00
_cell.angle_beta   90.00
_cell.angle_gamma   90.00
#
_symmetry.space_group_name_H-M   'P 1'
#
loop_
_entity.id
_entity.type
_entity.pdbx_description
1 polymer ?
#
loop_
_entity_poly.entity_id
_entity_poly.type
_entity_poly.pdbx_seq_one_letter_code
_entity_poly.pdbx_strand_id
1 'polypeptide(L)'
;MKKVRLVIVVMIVSALIASALSACGGGGQSTDIAGTFEAGGVTYVFAQDGTVSVTENGQTLYGYYTADGKSISMQLDGEDRVMDYTFEGDELSLSKPGSIFGVVYSRTAEAAASIEGWTMPETTTTEPETTQPPATEQVTTEPQTTAEETTTEETTTEETTEEETETPFVDRFINMVSGEVTEGAVVTFGSYEQDNNTSNGAEPIEWVVLKVDGNKALMVSLYALDCQPFNAGGGAVTWEYCSLRNWLNDTFYNTAFDADERNTIQMTYVPAEPNPDYGSDPGYDVEDKVFLLSTNQAYIYFQMNQRKCVPTAFALANGGGYDADYNGSWGWLRTPGSGNDRAACTDSEGKMYYAGVPTGDTATVLRPAVCVRFR
;
A
#
# COMPACT_ATOMS: atom_id res chain seq x y z
N MET A 1 -5.07 -28.80 51.20
CA MET A 1 -6.09 -28.13 50.37
C MET A 1 -5.61 -26.70 50.17
N LYS A 2 -5.00 -26.32 49.02
CA LYS A 2 -5.61 -25.84 47.76
C LYS A 2 -6.57 -24.65 48.05
N LYS A 3 -6.44 -23.43 47.50
CA LYS A 3 -6.05 -22.96 46.14
C LYS A 3 -5.59 -21.47 46.24
N VAL A 4 -4.43 -21.10 45.70
CA VAL A 4 -4.12 -20.58 44.33
C VAL A 4 -4.21 -19.05 44.22
N ARG A 5 -3.08 -18.49 43.78
CA ARG A 5 -2.70 -17.08 43.56
C ARG A 5 -3.44 -16.47 42.36
N LEU A 6 -3.70 -15.16 42.41
CA LEU A 6 -3.91 -14.33 41.22
C LEU A 6 -2.95 -13.14 41.32
N VAL A 7 -1.82 -13.26 40.63
CA VAL A 7 -0.91 -12.16 40.31
C VAL A 7 -1.09 -11.93 38.83
N ILE A 8 -1.68 -10.81 38.43
CA ILE A 8 -1.61 -10.29 37.07
C ILE A 8 -0.98 -8.91 37.17
N VAL A 9 0.31 -8.90 36.83
CA VAL A 9 1.08 -7.75 36.38
C VAL A 9 0.73 -7.56 34.90
N VAL A 10 0.33 -6.36 34.47
CA VAL A 10 0.50 -5.95 33.08
C VAL A 10 1.22 -4.60 33.11
N MET A 11 2.53 -4.67 32.90
CA MET A 11 3.38 -3.53 32.56
C MET A 11 3.00 -3.09 31.14
N ILE A 12 2.48 -1.87 31.00
CA ILE A 12 2.42 -1.16 29.72
C ILE A 12 3.59 -0.19 29.73
N VAL A 13 4.79 -0.65 29.37
CA VAL A 13 5.86 0.17 28.77
C VAL A 13 6.81 -0.80 28.04
N SER A 14 7.14 -0.48 26.79
CA SER A 14 8.24 -1.02 25.95
C SER A 14 7.82 -1.96 24.80
N ALA A 15 7.37 -1.36 23.70
CA ALA A 15 7.62 -1.86 22.34
C ALA A 15 7.94 -0.66 21.43
N LEU A 16 9.02 0.04 21.80
CA LEU A 16 9.81 0.90 20.91
C LEU A 16 11.23 0.34 21.04
N ILE A 17 11.90 0.16 19.90
CA ILE A 17 13.20 -0.50 19.66
C ILE A 17 13.10 -1.98 19.29
N ALA A 18 12.86 -2.23 17.99
CA ALA A 18 13.52 -3.31 17.24
C ALA A 18 13.56 -2.98 15.73
N SER A 19 14.09 -1.81 15.38
CA SER A 19 14.52 -1.49 14.01
C SER A 19 15.88 -0.78 14.06
N ALA A 20 16.84 -1.46 14.69
CA ALA A 20 18.26 -1.10 14.64
C ALA A 20 19.10 -2.36 14.90
N LEU A 21 18.97 -3.37 14.03
CA LEU A 21 19.97 -4.42 13.80
C LEU A 21 19.52 -5.29 12.62
N SER A 22 19.73 -4.80 11.40
CA SER A 22 20.18 -5.66 10.29
C SER A 22 20.92 -4.84 9.24
N ALA A 23 21.91 -4.09 9.69
CA ALA A 23 23.05 -3.81 8.84
C ALA A 23 23.93 -5.07 8.88
N CYS A 24 24.02 -5.76 7.75
CA CYS A 24 24.81 -6.98 7.49
C CYS A 24 24.22 -8.32 8.00
N GLY A 25 23.36 -8.93 7.19
CA GLY A 25 23.02 -10.37 7.26
C GLY A 25 21.61 -10.65 6.73
N GLY A 26 21.47 -11.47 5.69
CA GLY A 26 20.16 -11.84 5.13
C GLY A 26 19.25 -12.48 6.18
N GLY A 27 18.23 -11.75 6.62
CA GLY A 27 17.16 -12.25 7.49
C GLY A 27 15.88 -12.38 6.69
N GLY A 28 15.69 -13.51 6.01
CA GLY A 28 14.39 -13.88 5.46
C GLY A 28 13.41 -14.20 6.60
N GLN A 29 12.12 -14.03 6.34
CA GLN A 29 11.07 -14.39 7.28
C GLN A 29 10.95 -15.91 7.45
N SER A 30 10.15 -16.39 8.41
CA SER A 30 9.94 -17.84 8.59
C SER A 30 9.43 -18.47 7.30
N THR A 31 10.08 -19.54 6.84
CA THR A 31 9.60 -20.39 5.74
C THR A 31 8.55 -21.41 6.23
N ASP A 32 8.45 -21.62 7.54
CA ASP A 32 7.37 -22.41 8.15
C ASP A 32 6.20 -21.48 8.48
N ILE A 33 5.22 -21.49 7.58
CA ILE A 33 3.99 -20.70 7.67
C ILE A 33 2.76 -21.59 7.90
N ALA A 34 2.94 -22.84 8.32
CA ALA A 34 1.84 -23.78 8.42
C ALA A 34 0.75 -23.27 9.39
N GLY A 35 -0.51 -23.35 8.97
CA GLY A 35 -1.65 -22.81 9.71
C GLY A 35 -2.89 -22.60 8.83
N THR A 36 -4.01 -22.39 9.50
CA THR A 36 -5.27 -21.96 8.88
C THR A 36 -5.42 -20.46 9.11
N PHE A 37 -5.64 -19.69 8.06
CA PHE A 37 -5.67 -18.23 8.09
C PHE A 37 -6.91 -17.68 7.40
N GLU A 38 -7.59 -16.72 8.01
CA GLU A 38 -8.87 -16.19 7.51
C GLU A 38 -8.91 -14.67 7.46
N ALA A 39 -9.50 -14.15 6.38
CA ALA A 39 -9.88 -12.74 6.24
C ALA A 39 -10.94 -12.60 5.15
N GLY A 40 -11.96 -11.76 5.37
CA GLY A 40 -12.88 -11.31 4.32
C GLY A 40 -13.64 -12.42 3.58
N GLY A 41 -13.91 -13.56 4.23
CA GLY A 41 -14.58 -14.71 3.59
C GLY A 41 -13.64 -15.62 2.77
N VAL A 42 -12.33 -15.38 2.85
CA VAL A 42 -11.28 -16.21 2.26
C VAL A 42 -10.53 -16.95 3.37
N THR A 43 -10.37 -18.26 3.19
CA THR A 43 -9.61 -19.14 4.09
C THR A 43 -8.44 -19.78 3.36
N TYR A 44 -7.23 -19.59 3.86
CA TYR A 44 -6.03 -20.31 3.44
C TYR A 44 -5.69 -21.40 4.46
N VAL A 45 -5.38 -22.61 3.99
CA VAL A 45 -4.84 -23.69 4.82
C VAL A 45 -3.49 -24.10 4.25
N PHE A 46 -2.40 -23.76 4.95
CA PHE A 46 -1.03 -24.17 4.60
C PHE A 46 -0.63 -25.34 5.49
N ALA A 47 -0.55 -26.54 4.93
CA ALA A 47 -0.18 -27.75 5.67
C ALA A 47 1.35 -27.96 5.71
N GLN A 48 1.84 -28.60 6.78
CA GLN A 48 3.28 -28.84 6.98
C GLN A 48 3.94 -29.68 5.88
N ASP A 49 3.17 -30.43 5.09
CA ASP A 49 3.66 -31.26 3.98
C ASP A 49 3.78 -30.50 2.65
N GLY A 50 3.51 -29.19 2.66
CA GLY A 50 3.57 -28.34 1.46
C GLY A 50 2.29 -28.34 0.63
N THR A 51 1.20 -28.92 1.12
CA THR A 51 -0.12 -28.80 0.49
C THR A 51 -0.84 -27.52 0.93
N VAL A 52 -1.61 -26.93 0.02
CA VAL A 52 -2.41 -25.72 0.29
C VAL A 52 -3.85 -25.90 -0.20
N SER A 53 -4.81 -25.36 0.55
CA SER A 53 -6.14 -25.06 0.02
C SER A 53 -6.51 -23.60 0.21
N VAL A 54 -7.28 -23.08 -0.74
CA VAL A 54 -7.82 -21.72 -0.70
C VAL A 54 -9.33 -21.82 -0.91
N THR A 55 -10.10 -21.39 0.08
CA THR A 55 -11.56 -21.35 0.01
C THR A 55 -12.03 -19.91 -0.10
N GLU A 56 -12.79 -19.60 -1.13
CA GLU A 56 -13.40 -18.29 -1.36
C GLU A 56 -14.81 -18.50 -1.93
N ASN A 57 -15.81 -17.80 -1.37
CA ASN A 57 -17.21 -17.89 -1.82
C ASN A 57 -17.79 -19.32 -1.88
N GLY A 58 -17.31 -20.22 -1.01
CA GLY A 58 -17.74 -21.62 -0.95
C GLY A 58 -17.14 -22.52 -2.04
N GLN A 59 -16.22 -22.01 -2.85
CA GLN A 59 -15.39 -22.82 -3.76
C GLN A 59 -14.00 -22.99 -3.14
N THR A 60 -13.46 -24.20 -3.22
CA THR A 60 -12.13 -24.52 -2.70
C THR A 60 -11.22 -24.98 -3.83
N LEU A 61 -10.09 -24.29 -3.99
CA LEU A 61 -8.99 -24.68 -4.86
C LEU A 61 -7.94 -25.43 -4.04
N TYR A 62 -7.30 -26.44 -4.65
CA TYR A 62 -6.29 -27.27 -3.99
C TYR A 62 -4.97 -27.20 -4.75
N GLY A 63 -3.88 -27.39 -4.02
CA GLY A 63 -2.58 -27.17 -4.61
C GLY A 63 -1.41 -27.50 -3.71
N TYR A 64 -0.27 -27.02 -4.19
CA TYR A 64 1.01 -27.10 -3.52
C TYR A 64 1.56 -25.71 -3.29
N TYR A 65 2.35 -25.54 -2.23
CA TYR A 65 3.03 -24.28 -1.96
C TYR A 65 4.47 -24.44 -1.53
N THR A 66 5.27 -23.42 -1.78
CA THR A 66 6.59 -23.21 -1.19
C THR A 66 6.69 -21.78 -0.69
N ALA A 67 7.40 -21.57 0.42
CA ALA A 67 7.68 -20.25 0.97
C ALA A 67 9.20 -20.08 1.11
N ASP A 68 9.74 -18.97 0.61
CA ASP A 68 11.20 -18.74 0.56
C ASP A 68 11.71 -17.67 1.55
N GLY A 69 10.85 -17.20 2.45
CA GLY A 69 11.15 -16.11 3.39
C GLY A 69 10.80 -14.72 2.86
N LYS A 70 10.31 -14.61 1.62
CA LYS A 70 9.83 -13.38 0.99
C LYS A 70 8.51 -13.57 0.23
N SER A 71 8.42 -14.66 -0.53
CA SER A 71 7.28 -14.96 -1.39
C SER A 71 6.78 -16.38 -1.14
N ILE A 72 5.48 -16.58 -1.36
CA ILE A 72 4.82 -17.87 -1.43
C ILE A 72 4.51 -18.14 -2.90
N SER A 73 5.05 -19.24 -3.43
CA SER A 73 4.63 -19.78 -4.73
C SER A 73 3.60 -20.86 -4.48
N MET A 74 2.42 -20.74 -5.09
CA MET A 74 1.33 -21.70 -5.01
C MET A 74 1.02 -22.20 -6.42
N GLN A 75 0.79 -23.50 -6.57
CA GLN A 75 0.20 -24.07 -7.76
C GLN A 75 -1.20 -24.58 -7.41
N LEU A 76 -2.23 -23.85 -7.83
CA LEU A 76 -3.63 -24.11 -7.50
C LEU A 76 -4.37 -24.54 -8.76
N ASP A 77 -4.96 -25.75 -8.75
CA ASP A 77 -5.69 -26.32 -9.90
C ASP A 77 -4.95 -26.23 -11.26
N GLY A 78 -3.61 -26.25 -11.22
CA GLY A 78 -2.74 -26.19 -12.41
C GLY A 78 -2.31 -24.79 -12.85
N GLU A 79 -2.68 -23.74 -12.12
CA GLU A 79 -2.20 -22.37 -12.33
C GLU A 79 -1.20 -21.95 -11.25
N ASP A 80 -0.11 -21.32 -11.68
CA ASP A 80 0.91 -20.79 -10.78
C ASP A 80 0.53 -19.40 -10.28
N ARG A 81 0.59 -19.21 -8.97
CA ARG A 81 0.33 -17.95 -8.27
C ARG A 81 1.48 -17.65 -7.32
N VAL A 82 2.14 -16.51 -7.54
CA VAL A 82 3.19 -16.00 -6.63
C VAL A 82 2.65 -14.83 -5.86
N MET A 83 2.87 -14.81 -4.55
CA MET A 83 2.50 -13.73 -3.63
C MET A 83 3.72 -13.35 -2.78
N ASP A 84 3.93 -12.07 -2.51
CA ASP A 84 4.82 -11.67 -1.42
C ASP A 84 4.08 -11.88 -0.09
N TYR A 85 4.81 -12.23 0.97
CA TYR A 85 4.21 -12.42 2.28
C TYR A 85 4.98 -11.75 3.41
N THR A 86 4.23 -11.38 4.45
CA THR A 86 4.82 -11.19 5.78
C THR A 86 4.18 -12.11 6.81
N PHE A 87 4.98 -12.70 7.70
CA PHE A 87 4.50 -13.64 8.71
C PHE A 87 5.05 -13.31 10.10
N GLU A 88 4.15 -12.86 10.98
CA GLU A 88 4.50 -12.44 12.34
C GLU A 88 3.47 -12.98 13.34
N GLY A 89 3.92 -13.90 14.20
CA GLY A 89 3.07 -14.54 15.21
C GLY A 89 1.90 -15.33 14.60
N ASP A 90 0.70 -14.78 14.74
CA ASP A 90 -0.56 -15.35 14.25
C ASP A 90 -1.13 -14.60 13.05
N GLU A 91 -0.38 -13.67 12.45
CA GLU A 91 -0.83 -12.93 11.27
C GLU A 91 0.01 -13.28 10.04
N LEU A 92 -0.67 -13.54 8.94
CA LEU A 92 -0.11 -13.76 7.62
C LEU A 92 -0.63 -12.66 6.68
N SER A 93 0.23 -11.77 6.22
CA SER A 93 -0.11 -10.82 5.16
C SER A 93 0.28 -11.38 3.81
N LEU A 94 -0.63 -11.37 2.83
CA LEU A 94 -0.36 -11.78 1.45
C LEU A 94 -0.60 -10.62 0.49
N SER A 95 0.38 -10.30 -0.36
CA SER A 95 0.28 -9.28 -1.42
C SER A 95 0.73 -9.83 -2.78
N LYS A 96 0.31 -9.19 -3.87
CA LYS A 96 0.94 -9.45 -5.18
C LYS A 96 2.42 -9.05 -5.13
N PRO A 97 3.31 -9.72 -5.89
CA PRO A 97 4.73 -9.37 -5.89
C PRO A 97 4.97 -7.88 -6.19
N GLY A 98 5.69 -7.20 -5.28
CA GLY A 98 5.98 -5.77 -5.37
C GLY A 98 4.80 -4.82 -5.09
N SER A 99 3.67 -5.36 -4.63
CA SER A 99 2.54 -4.59 -4.10
C SER A 99 2.74 -4.34 -2.62
N ILE A 100 2.60 -3.06 -2.23
CA ILE A 100 2.59 -2.66 -0.81
C ILE A 100 1.25 -3.01 -0.15
N PHE A 101 0.22 -3.33 -0.94
CA PHE A 101 -1.09 -3.75 -0.47
C PHE A 101 -1.15 -5.27 -0.37
N GLY A 102 -1.40 -5.75 0.84
CA GLY A 102 -1.71 -7.14 1.12
C GLY A 102 -2.93 -7.24 2.01
N VAL A 103 -3.55 -8.42 2.01
CA VAL A 103 -4.62 -8.76 2.94
C VAL A 103 -3.96 -9.46 4.13
N VAL A 104 -4.28 -9.02 5.34
CA VAL A 104 -3.83 -9.64 6.58
C VAL A 104 -4.85 -10.70 6.98
N TYR A 105 -4.39 -11.93 7.09
CA TYR A 105 -5.16 -13.08 7.53
C TYR A 105 -4.74 -13.48 8.94
N SER A 106 -5.72 -13.70 9.81
CA SER A 106 -5.46 -14.13 11.18
C SER A 106 -5.49 -15.64 11.29
N ARG A 107 -4.53 -16.21 12.02
CA ARG A 107 -4.46 -17.64 12.30
C ARG A 107 -5.66 -18.04 13.15
N THR A 108 -6.34 -19.12 12.77
CA THR A 108 -7.41 -19.70 13.57
C THR A 108 -6.86 -20.81 14.47
N ALA A 109 -7.64 -21.22 15.47
CA ALA A 109 -7.30 -22.36 16.32
C ALA A 109 -7.44 -23.72 15.60
N GLU A 110 -7.95 -23.73 14.36
CA GLU A 110 -8.08 -24.93 13.56
C GLU A 110 -6.70 -25.36 13.06
N ALA A 111 -6.42 -26.66 13.22
CA ALA A 111 -5.16 -27.21 12.74
C ALA A 111 -5.16 -27.21 11.21
N ALA A 112 -4.03 -26.79 10.62
CA ALA A 112 -3.78 -27.06 9.21
C ALA A 112 -3.65 -28.57 9.02
N ALA A 113 -4.61 -29.16 8.33
CA ALA A 113 -4.62 -30.58 8.02
C ALA A 113 -4.05 -30.83 6.62
N SER A 114 -3.20 -31.84 6.51
CA SER A 114 -2.78 -32.39 5.22
C SER A 114 -3.97 -32.76 4.35
N ILE A 115 -3.86 -32.50 3.05
CA ILE A 115 -4.88 -32.89 2.07
C ILE A 115 -4.61 -34.33 1.62
N GLU A 116 -5.45 -35.28 2.05
CA GLU A 116 -5.29 -36.70 1.70
C GLU A 116 -5.29 -36.93 0.18
N GLY A 117 -4.26 -37.63 -0.32
CA GLY A 117 -4.12 -37.96 -1.74
C GLY A 117 -3.43 -36.88 -2.58
N TRP A 118 -3.03 -35.76 -1.99
CA TRP A 118 -2.20 -34.74 -2.61
C TRP A 118 -0.83 -34.76 -1.96
N THR A 119 0.18 -35.18 -2.71
CA THR A 119 1.57 -35.18 -2.26
C THR A 119 2.38 -34.40 -3.27
N MET A 120 3.20 -33.47 -2.78
CA MET A 120 4.16 -32.74 -3.60
C MET A 120 4.85 -33.69 -4.59
N PRO A 121 4.79 -33.44 -5.91
CA PRO A 121 5.51 -34.27 -6.86
C PRO A 121 7.01 -34.18 -6.54
N GLU A 122 7.68 -35.33 -6.46
CA GLU A 122 9.14 -35.35 -6.26
C GLU A 122 9.78 -34.57 -7.41
N THR A 123 10.54 -33.52 -7.08
CA THR A 123 11.32 -32.77 -8.06
C THR A 123 12.37 -33.69 -8.65
N THR A 124 12.16 -34.24 -9.85
CA THR A 124 13.23 -34.84 -10.65
C THR A 124 14.19 -33.73 -11.05
N THR A 125 15.19 -33.51 -10.20
CA THR A 125 16.34 -32.67 -10.53
C THR A 125 17.20 -33.48 -11.50
N THR A 126 16.96 -33.34 -12.81
CA THR A 126 17.98 -33.67 -13.79
C THR A 126 19.08 -32.63 -13.69
N GLU A 127 20.16 -33.03 -13.01
CA GLU A 127 21.45 -32.35 -13.02
C GLU A 127 21.86 -32.09 -14.49
N PRO A 128 22.18 -30.85 -14.89
CA PRO A 128 22.64 -30.61 -16.25
C PRO A 128 24.01 -31.27 -16.43
N GLU A 129 24.13 -32.15 -17.44
CA GLU A 129 25.41 -32.73 -17.85
C GLU A 129 26.44 -31.61 -18.07
N THR A 130 27.46 -31.58 -17.23
CA THR A 130 28.66 -30.77 -17.41
C THR A 130 29.40 -31.27 -18.64
N THR A 131 29.15 -30.64 -19.79
CA THR A 131 30.06 -30.73 -20.93
C THR A 131 31.13 -29.66 -20.77
N GLN A 132 32.32 -30.12 -20.37
CA GLN A 132 33.54 -29.33 -20.29
C GLN A 132 33.95 -28.88 -21.71
N PRO A 133 34.15 -27.58 -21.99
CA PRO A 133 34.78 -27.15 -23.23
C PRO A 133 36.30 -27.42 -23.18
N PRO A 134 36.92 -27.81 -24.31
CA PRO A 134 38.36 -28.06 -24.35
C PRO A 134 39.16 -26.75 -24.32
N ALA A 135 40.25 -26.75 -23.53
CA ALA A 135 41.38 -25.83 -23.65
C ALA A 135 42.21 -26.22 -24.90
N THR A 136 43.03 -25.43 -25.57
CA THR A 136 43.68 -24.12 -25.41
C THR A 136 44.21 -23.77 -26.81
N GLU A 137 44.44 -22.51 -27.16
CA GLU A 137 45.73 -22.10 -27.77
C GLU A 137 45.86 -20.58 -27.84
N GLN A 138 47.03 -20.10 -27.40
CA GLN A 138 47.43 -18.69 -27.40
C GLN A 138 47.98 -18.29 -28.77
N VAL A 139 47.65 -17.09 -29.25
CA VAL A 139 48.54 -16.33 -30.14
C VAL A 139 48.52 -14.85 -29.73
N THR A 140 49.68 -14.39 -29.28
CA THR A 140 50.11 -13.01 -29.12
C THR A 140 50.33 -12.32 -30.47
N THR A 141 49.90 -11.07 -30.62
CA THR A 141 50.64 -9.97 -31.29
C THR A 141 50.05 -8.61 -30.89
N GLU A 142 50.92 -7.70 -30.43
CA GLU A 142 50.65 -6.27 -30.21
C GLU A 142 50.74 -5.45 -31.54
N PRO A 143 50.80 -4.10 -31.55
CA PRO A 143 49.71 -3.24 -32.00
C PRO A 143 50.05 -2.43 -33.27
N GLN A 144 49.04 -1.84 -33.94
CA GLN A 144 49.29 -0.70 -34.84
C GLN A 144 48.23 0.40 -34.70
N THR A 145 48.79 1.57 -34.39
CA THR A 145 48.32 2.94 -34.47
C THR A 145 47.76 3.29 -35.86
N THR A 146 46.76 4.17 -35.94
CA THR A 146 46.75 5.36 -36.82
C THR A 146 45.66 6.32 -36.32
N ALA A 147 46.04 7.59 -36.22
CA ALA A 147 45.25 8.72 -35.75
C ALA A 147 44.37 9.33 -36.86
N GLU A 148 43.33 10.04 -36.47
CA GLU A 148 42.88 11.28 -37.11
C GLU A 148 42.08 12.12 -36.10
N GLU A 149 42.74 13.15 -35.55
CA GLU A 149 42.38 14.60 -35.62
C GLU A 149 40.93 14.99 -35.99
N THR A 150 40.28 16.07 -35.55
CA THR A 150 40.46 17.24 -34.66
C THR A 150 39.03 17.84 -34.61
N THR A 151 38.49 18.43 -33.53
CA THR A 151 38.63 19.87 -33.23
C THR A 151 37.77 20.20 -32.01
N THR A 152 38.40 20.90 -31.08
CA THR A 152 37.87 21.56 -29.89
C THR A 152 37.26 22.92 -30.25
N GLU A 153 36.16 23.32 -29.62
CA GLU A 153 35.98 24.73 -29.27
C GLU A 153 35.69 24.84 -27.77
N GLU A 154 36.61 25.54 -27.10
CA GLU A 154 36.48 26.06 -25.75
C GLU A 154 35.55 27.28 -25.77
N THR A 155 34.80 27.51 -24.70
CA THR A 155 34.57 28.88 -24.23
C THR A 155 34.53 28.88 -22.71
N THR A 156 35.46 29.66 -22.15
CA THR A 156 35.72 29.89 -20.74
C THR A 156 34.88 31.07 -20.22
N THR A 157 34.20 30.81 -19.11
CA THR A 157 33.87 31.65 -17.94
C THR A 157 33.60 33.15 -18.10
N GLU A 158 32.45 33.59 -17.57
CA GLU A 158 32.39 34.77 -16.69
C GLU A 158 31.55 34.42 -15.44
N GLU A 159 32.20 34.59 -14.28
CA GLU A 159 31.55 34.67 -12.97
C GLU A 159 30.73 35.96 -12.91
N THR A 160 29.48 35.85 -12.51
CA THR A 160 28.74 36.98 -11.94
C THR A 160 28.13 36.52 -10.64
N THR A 161 28.63 37.11 -9.55
CA THR A 161 28.11 36.96 -8.20
C THR A 161 26.80 37.74 -8.12
N GLU A 162 25.67 37.04 -8.11
CA GLU A 162 24.39 37.59 -7.67
C GLU A 162 23.97 36.86 -6.40
N GLU A 163 23.91 37.64 -5.33
CA GLU A 163 23.48 37.28 -3.99
C GLU A 163 21.95 37.17 -4.01
N GLU A 164 21.42 36.01 -4.41
CA GLU A 164 19.99 35.71 -4.29
C GLU A 164 19.72 34.93 -3.00
N THR A 165 18.84 35.49 -2.18
CA THR A 165 18.33 34.91 -0.95
C THR A 165 17.55 33.64 -1.26
N GLU A 166 18.19 32.47 -1.16
CA GLU A 166 17.51 31.19 -1.27
C GLU A 166 16.46 31.03 -0.16
N THR A 167 15.23 30.77 -0.57
CA THR A 167 14.06 30.65 0.31
C THR A 167 14.02 29.25 0.97
N PRO A 168 13.24 29.06 2.07
CA PRO A 168 13.17 27.80 2.84
C PRO A 168 12.63 26.57 2.07
N PHE A 169 12.42 26.70 0.77
CA PHE A 169 11.78 25.72 -0.09
C PHE A 169 12.74 24.62 -0.55
N VAL A 170 14.02 24.94 -0.78
CA VAL A 170 15.03 23.96 -1.21
C VAL A 170 15.46 23.05 -0.04
N ASP A 171 15.50 23.58 1.18
CA ASP A 171 15.88 22.82 2.39
C ASP A 171 14.87 21.73 2.77
N ARG A 172 13.59 21.84 2.37
CA ARG A 172 12.57 20.84 2.70
C ARG A 172 12.60 19.61 1.78
N PHE A 173 13.14 19.73 0.57
CA PHE A 173 13.32 18.61 -0.36
C PHE A 173 14.46 17.67 0.07
N ILE A 174 15.44 18.16 0.85
CA ILE A 174 16.58 17.36 1.32
C ILE A 174 16.19 16.33 2.40
N ASN A 175 15.10 16.55 3.15
CA ASN A 175 14.56 15.54 4.07
C ASN A 175 13.95 14.33 3.36
N MET A 176 13.66 14.41 2.05
CA MET A 176 13.25 13.26 1.24
C MET A 176 14.45 12.45 0.69
N VAL A 177 15.68 12.99 0.77
CA VAL A 177 16.89 12.36 0.17
C VAL A 177 17.94 11.98 1.23
N SER A 178 17.79 12.37 2.51
CA SER A 178 18.84 12.14 3.52
C SER A 178 18.43 11.43 4.83
N GLY A 179 17.20 10.91 4.98
CA GLY A 179 16.87 10.11 6.17
C GLY A 179 15.51 9.43 6.13
N GLU A 180 15.53 8.11 5.86
CA GLU A 180 14.50 7.09 6.08
C GLU A 180 13.04 7.58 6.15
N VAL A 181 12.30 7.44 5.05
CA VAL A 181 10.83 7.45 5.12
C VAL A 181 10.40 6.30 6.01
N THR A 182 9.81 6.61 7.16
CA THR A 182 9.32 5.60 8.11
C THR A 182 7.80 5.64 8.21
N GLU A 183 7.20 4.50 8.51
CA GLU A 183 5.77 4.41 8.83
C GLU A 183 5.40 5.35 9.98
N GLY A 184 4.25 6.01 9.85
CA GLY A 184 3.76 7.03 10.78
C GLY A 184 4.37 8.42 10.61
N ALA A 185 5.40 8.60 9.77
CA ALA A 185 5.95 9.93 9.51
C ALA A 185 4.95 10.81 8.75
N VAL A 186 5.05 12.13 8.98
CA VAL A 186 4.32 13.15 8.19
C VAL A 186 5.29 13.81 7.23
N VAL A 187 4.95 13.78 5.94
CA VAL A 187 5.76 14.33 4.85
C VAL A 187 4.95 15.30 4.01
N THR A 188 5.61 16.21 3.30
CA THR A 188 4.96 17.15 2.36
C THR A 188 5.23 16.72 0.92
N PHE A 189 4.19 16.62 0.09
CA PHE A 189 4.30 16.20 -1.31
C PHE A 189 3.09 16.73 -2.10
N GLY A 190 3.30 17.39 -3.23
CA GLY A 190 2.24 18.10 -3.93
C GLY A 190 1.67 19.31 -3.18
N SER A 191 0.79 20.04 -3.85
CA SER A 191 0.11 21.23 -3.33
C SER A 191 -1.35 21.25 -3.76
N TYR A 192 -2.27 21.57 -2.86
CA TYR A 192 -3.70 21.74 -3.15
C TYR A 192 -4.28 22.88 -2.33
N GLU A 193 -5.35 23.50 -2.80
CA GLU A 193 -6.06 24.56 -2.07
C GLU A 193 -6.65 24.00 -0.77
N GLN A 194 -6.33 24.61 0.37
CA GLN A 194 -6.74 24.12 1.69
C GLN A 194 -7.30 25.24 2.58
N ASP A 195 -6.85 26.49 2.42
CA ASP A 195 -7.30 27.60 3.27
C ASP A 195 -8.49 28.40 2.69
N ASN A 196 -8.92 28.06 1.47
CA ASN A 196 -9.99 28.73 0.70
C ASN A 196 -9.66 30.17 0.30
N ASN A 197 -8.38 30.50 0.18
CA ASN A 197 -7.88 31.75 -0.33
C ASN A 197 -7.12 31.56 -1.65
N THR A 198 -7.84 31.27 -2.73
CA THR A 198 -7.27 31.08 -4.09
C THR A 198 -6.33 32.18 -4.63
N SER A 199 -6.18 33.33 -3.94
CA SER A 199 -5.24 34.39 -4.29
C SER A 199 -3.80 34.16 -3.81
N ASN A 200 -3.54 33.31 -2.81
CA ASN A 200 -2.20 32.99 -2.31
C ASN A 200 -1.58 31.72 -2.96
N GLY A 201 -2.38 30.98 -3.73
CA GLY A 201 -1.98 29.75 -4.39
C GLY A 201 -2.11 28.52 -3.49
N ALA A 202 -2.03 27.33 -4.09
CA ALA A 202 -2.23 26.08 -3.38
C ALA A 202 -1.19 25.82 -2.28
N GLU A 203 -1.64 25.27 -1.14
CA GLU A 203 -0.77 24.92 -0.02
C GLU A 203 -0.15 23.52 -0.18
N PRO A 204 1.09 23.29 0.31
CA PRO A 204 1.67 21.96 0.39
C PRO A 204 0.76 20.97 1.12
N ILE A 205 0.58 19.78 0.55
CA ILE A 205 -0.22 18.73 1.17
C ILE A 205 0.65 17.96 2.16
N GLU A 206 0.17 17.82 3.39
CA GLU A 206 0.77 16.94 4.40
C GLU A 206 0.19 15.53 4.27
N TRP A 207 1.05 14.52 4.28
CA TRP A 207 0.71 13.11 4.12
C TRP A 207 1.25 12.30 5.28
N VAL A 208 0.44 11.37 5.80
CA VAL A 208 0.89 10.35 6.75
C VAL A 208 1.35 9.13 5.97
N VAL A 209 2.58 8.68 6.20
CA VAL A 209 3.12 7.44 5.66
C VAL A 209 2.49 6.26 6.38
N LEU A 210 1.72 5.44 5.66
CA LEU A 210 1.03 4.28 6.22
C LEU A 210 1.90 3.04 6.20
N LYS A 211 2.67 2.86 5.12
CA LYS A 211 3.50 1.67 4.92
C LYS A 211 4.71 1.99 4.05
N VAL A 212 5.84 1.37 4.36
CA VAL A 212 7.07 1.48 3.56
C VAL A 212 7.49 0.10 3.07
N ASP A 213 7.78 -0.02 1.78
CA ASP A 213 8.26 -1.24 1.14
C ASP A 213 9.39 -0.90 0.18
N GLY A 214 10.63 -1.22 0.58
CA GLY A 214 11.82 -0.85 -0.15
C GLY A 214 11.91 0.67 -0.36
N ASN A 215 11.83 1.10 -1.62
CA ASN A 215 11.85 2.51 -2.00
C ASN A 215 10.46 3.09 -2.33
N LYS A 216 9.39 2.44 -1.86
CA LYS A 216 8.00 2.89 -2.06
C LYS A 216 7.34 3.16 -0.72
N ALA A 217 6.48 4.17 -0.69
CA ALA A 217 5.66 4.50 0.47
C ALA A 217 4.18 4.62 0.06
N LEU A 218 3.30 3.92 0.79
CA LEU A 218 1.88 4.22 0.82
C LEU A 218 1.69 5.41 1.75
N MET A 219 1.00 6.45 1.29
CA MET A 219 0.65 7.57 2.14
C MET A 219 -0.77 8.06 1.86
N VAL A 220 -1.37 8.67 2.87
CA VAL A 220 -2.70 9.28 2.81
C VAL A 220 -2.62 10.70 3.36
N SER A 221 -3.31 11.62 2.70
CA SER A 221 -3.39 13.02 3.15
C SER A 221 -3.77 13.10 4.63
N LEU A 222 -3.14 14.00 5.37
CA LEU A 222 -3.37 14.18 6.80
C LEU A 222 -4.77 14.77 7.05
N TYR A 223 -5.16 15.75 6.24
CA TYR A 223 -6.48 16.39 6.26
C TYR A 223 -7.37 15.89 5.12
N ALA A 224 -8.67 16.05 5.30
CA ALA A 224 -9.62 15.88 4.22
C ALA A 224 -9.61 17.11 3.30
N LEU A 225 -9.10 16.94 2.09
CA LEU A 225 -8.70 18.04 1.21
C LEU A 225 -9.86 18.70 0.48
N ASP A 226 -10.92 17.94 0.18
CA ASP A 226 -12.11 18.42 -0.53
C ASP A 226 -13.35 17.56 -0.16
N CYS A 227 -14.52 17.91 -0.71
CA CYS A 227 -15.72 17.09 -0.68
C CYS A 227 -16.27 16.89 -2.11
N GLN A 228 -16.56 15.64 -2.44
CA GLN A 228 -17.13 15.26 -3.73
C GLN A 228 -18.09 14.09 -3.50
N PRO A 229 -19.20 13.98 -4.24
CA PRO A 229 -20.02 12.79 -4.18
C PRO A 229 -19.23 11.58 -4.70
N PHE A 230 -19.41 10.43 -4.06
CA PHE A 230 -18.82 9.17 -4.49
C PHE A 230 -19.17 8.89 -5.96
N ASN A 231 -20.43 9.12 -6.34
CA ASN A 231 -20.90 9.06 -7.71
C ASN A 231 -21.79 10.26 -8.05
N ALA A 232 -21.38 11.04 -9.04
CA ALA A 232 -22.14 12.15 -9.59
C ALA A 232 -23.43 11.61 -10.23
N GLY A 233 -24.57 12.08 -9.74
CA GLY A 233 -25.89 11.54 -10.10
C GLY A 233 -26.43 10.50 -9.11
N GLY A 234 -25.61 10.06 -8.15
CA GLY A 234 -25.96 9.07 -7.13
C GLY A 234 -26.27 7.69 -7.70
N GLY A 235 -26.97 6.86 -6.90
CA GLY A 235 -27.41 5.53 -7.31
C GLY A 235 -26.33 4.45 -7.24
N ALA A 236 -26.69 3.26 -7.70
CA ALA A 236 -25.85 2.08 -7.60
C ALA A 236 -24.60 2.19 -8.47
N VAL A 237 -23.43 2.03 -7.87
CA VAL A 237 -22.13 2.08 -8.54
C VAL A 237 -21.09 1.29 -7.72
N THR A 238 -19.98 0.96 -8.36
CA THR A 238 -18.80 0.31 -7.78
C THR A 238 -17.58 1.25 -7.95
N TRP A 239 -16.48 0.99 -7.24
CA TRP A 239 -15.32 1.90 -7.25
C TRP A 239 -14.77 2.14 -8.67
N GLU A 240 -14.71 1.09 -9.49
CA GLU A 240 -14.12 1.15 -10.83
C GLU A 240 -14.86 2.10 -11.78
N TYR A 241 -16.16 2.31 -11.55
CA TYR A 241 -17.03 3.13 -12.40
C TYR A 241 -17.47 4.45 -11.77
N CYS A 242 -17.12 4.71 -10.50
CA CYS A 242 -17.60 5.90 -9.82
C CYS A 242 -16.92 7.18 -10.33
N SER A 243 -17.66 8.29 -10.34
CA SER A 243 -17.10 9.58 -10.79
C SER A 243 -15.98 10.09 -9.88
N LEU A 244 -16.00 9.73 -8.59
CA LEU A 244 -14.98 10.15 -7.64
C LEU A 244 -13.60 9.59 -8.01
N ARG A 245 -13.52 8.31 -8.39
CA ARG A 245 -12.29 7.68 -8.88
C ARG A 245 -11.73 8.42 -10.09
N ASN A 246 -12.59 8.78 -11.04
CA ASN A 246 -12.20 9.54 -12.23
C ASN A 246 -11.67 10.93 -11.85
N TRP A 247 -12.35 11.65 -10.96
CA TRP A 247 -11.91 12.95 -10.49
C TRP A 247 -10.55 12.87 -9.76
N LEU A 248 -10.34 11.85 -8.93
CA LEU A 248 -9.07 11.62 -8.23
C LEU A 248 -7.89 11.39 -9.19
N ASN A 249 -8.10 10.55 -10.20
CA ASN A 249 -7.03 10.17 -11.14
C ASN A 249 -6.84 11.13 -12.31
N ASP A 250 -7.74 12.10 -12.49
CA ASP A 250 -7.62 13.14 -13.52
C ASP A 250 -7.51 14.52 -12.90
N THR A 251 -8.62 15.11 -12.44
CA THR A 251 -8.65 16.50 -11.97
C THR A 251 -7.75 16.72 -10.77
N PHE A 252 -7.90 15.93 -9.70
CA PHE A 252 -7.07 16.06 -8.50
C PHE A 252 -5.60 15.76 -8.83
N TYR A 253 -5.30 14.64 -9.49
CA TYR A 253 -3.94 14.25 -9.84
C TYR A 253 -3.18 15.31 -10.66
N ASN A 254 -3.84 15.94 -11.64
CA ASN A 254 -3.23 16.98 -12.46
C ASN A 254 -3.13 18.34 -11.76
N THR A 255 -3.96 18.59 -10.74
CA THR A 255 -3.96 19.83 -9.96
C THR A 255 -2.97 19.76 -8.80
N ALA A 256 -2.93 18.63 -8.11
CA ALA A 256 -2.22 18.45 -6.85
C ALA A 256 -0.73 18.22 -7.00
N PHE A 257 -0.28 17.68 -8.15
CA PHE A 257 1.08 17.23 -8.34
C PHE A 257 1.69 17.81 -9.61
N ASP A 258 2.93 18.28 -9.54
CA ASP A 258 3.67 18.76 -10.71
C ASP A 258 4.19 17.60 -11.59
N ALA A 259 4.91 17.92 -12.67
CA ALA A 259 5.40 16.91 -13.60
C ALA A 259 6.39 15.91 -12.97
N ASP A 260 7.29 16.38 -12.11
CA ASP A 260 8.31 15.55 -11.48
C ASP A 260 7.71 14.70 -10.36
N GLU A 261 6.82 15.27 -9.56
CA GLU A 261 6.06 14.55 -8.54
C GLU A 261 5.21 13.45 -9.18
N ARG A 262 4.49 13.75 -10.26
CA ARG A 262 3.71 12.76 -11.02
C ARG A 262 4.55 11.60 -11.56
N ASN A 263 5.83 11.82 -11.84
CA ASN A 263 6.74 10.74 -12.28
C ASN A 263 7.14 9.79 -11.13
N THR A 264 6.99 10.22 -9.87
CA THR A 264 7.27 9.40 -8.69
C THR A 264 6.04 8.61 -8.20
N ILE A 265 4.84 9.10 -8.51
CA ILE A 265 3.58 8.41 -8.17
C ILE A 265 3.45 7.11 -8.97
N GLN A 266 3.27 6.01 -8.25
CA GLN A 266 3.18 4.68 -8.82
C GLN A 266 1.75 4.36 -9.25
N MET A 267 1.62 3.75 -10.43
CA MET A 267 0.42 3.01 -10.76
C MET A 267 0.30 1.83 -9.78
N THR A 268 -0.84 1.76 -9.10
CA THR A 268 -1.02 0.93 -7.92
C THR A 268 -2.19 -0.01 -8.10
N TYR A 269 -1.98 -1.30 -7.87
CA TYR A 269 -3.06 -2.28 -7.82
C TYR A 269 -3.95 -2.03 -6.59
N VAL A 270 -5.24 -1.81 -6.84
CA VAL A 270 -6.27 -1.53 -5.85
C VAL A 270 -7.32 -2.64 -5.94
N PRO A 271 -7.31 -3.62 -5.02
CA PRO A 271 -8.21 -4.77 -5.09
C PRO A 271 -9.65 -4.38 -4.73
N ALA A 272 -10.64 -4.95 -5.41
CA ALA A 272 -12.05 -4.82 -5.05
C ALA A 272 -12.37 -5.67 -3.81
N GLU A 273 -12.17 -5.08 -2.63
CA GLU A 273 -12.37 -5.78 -1.36
C GLU A 273 -13.85 -5.77 -0.94
N PRO A 274 -14.42 -6.93 -0.56
CA PRO A 274 -15.79 -7.01 -0.09
C PRO A 274 -15.98 -6.24 1.22
N ASN A 275 -17.20 -5.77 1.44
CA ASN A 275 -17.59 -5.22 2.73
C ASN A 275 -17.73 -6.37 3.74
N PRO A 276 -17.05 -6.33 4.90
CA PRO A 276 -17.09 -7.43 5.86
C PRO A 276 -18.48 -7.65 6.49
N ASP A 277 -19.31 -6.62 6.55
CA ASP A 277 -20.64 -6.67 7.18
C ASP A 277 -21.77 -6.88 6.17
N TYR A 278 -21.51 -6.65 4.87
CA TYR A 278 -22.54 -6.62 3.83
C TYR A 278 -22.08 -7.31 2.54
N GLY A 279 -22.93 -8.17 1.97
CA GLY A 279 -22.66 -8.89 0.72
C GLY A 279 -22.90 -8.07 -0.56
N SER A 280 -22.63 -6.76 -0.55
CA SER A 280 -22.69 -5.92 -1.74
C SER A 280 -21.58 -6.29 -2.72
N ASP A 281 -21.83 -6.17 -4.03
CA ASP A 281 -20.83 -6.46 -5.07
C ASP A 281 -19.65 -5.48 -4.94
N PRO A 282 -18.42 -5.95 -4.66
CA PRO A 282 -17.24 -5.08 -4.55
C PRO A 282 -16.79 -4.49 -5.89
N GLY A 283 -17.27 -5.02 -7.02
CA GLY A 283 -16.83 -4.64 -8.35
C GLY A 283 -15.53 -5.32 -8.77
N TYR A 284 -14.77 -4.67 -9.63
CA TYR A 284 -13.52 -5.20 -10.19
C TYR A 284 -12.29 -4.53 -9.62
N ASP A 285 -11.20 -5.29 -9.52
CA ASP A 285 -9.88 -4.74 -9.25
C ASP A 285 -9.48 -3.70 -10.30
N VAL A 286 -8.76 -2.68 -9.85
CA VAL A 286 -8.27 -1.60 -10.73
C VAL A 286 -6.81 -1.30 -10.48
N GLU A 287 -6.24 -0.48 -11.37
CA GLU A 287 -4.98 0.20 -11.14
C GLU A 287 -5.22 1.71 -11.09
N ASP A 288 -4.80 2.33 -9.99
CA ASP A 288 -5.00 3.76 -9.73
C ASP A 288 -3.67 4.43 -9.33
N LYS A 289 -3.55 5.72 -9.61
CA LYS A 289 -2.46 6.56 -9.08
C LYS A 289 -2.86 7.24 -7.78
N VAL A 290 -4.13 7.64 -7.71
CA VAL A 290 -4.75 8.24 -6.54
C VAL A 290 -6.02 7.46 -6.23
N PHE A 291 -6.19 7.04 -4.99
CA PHE A 291 -7.34 6.25 -4.55
C PHE A 291 -7.76 6.61 -3.13
N LEU A 292 -8.85 6.01 -2.65
CA LEU A 292 -9.23 6.05 -1.23
C LEU A 292 -8.89 4.72 -0.57
N LEU A 293 -8.67 4.74 0.74
CA LEU A 293 -8.52 3.49 1.49
C LEU A 293 -9.81 2.68 1.46
N SER A 294 -9.69 1.34 1.45
CA SER A 294 -10.82 0.46 1.76
C SER A 294 -11.12 0.43 3.26
N THR A 295 -12.21 -0.24 3.62
CA THR A 295 -12.50 -0.51 5.02
C THR A 295 -11.42 -1.33 5.71
N ASN A 296 -10.85 -2.32 5.02
CA ASN A 296 -9.77 -3.15 5.56
C ASN A 296 -8.50 -2.33 5.79
N GLN A 297 -8.11 -1.52 4.80
CA GLN A 297 -6.94 -0.67 4.90
C GLN A 297 -7.08 0.37 6.00
N ALA A 298 -8.22 1.07 6.07
CA ALA A 298 -8.48 2.02 7.14
C ALA A 298 -8.52 1.36 8.52
N TYR A 299 -8.98 0.10 8.61
CA TYR A 299 -8.96 -0.66 9.85
C TYR A 299 -7.53 -0.99 10.31
N ILE A 300 -6.70 -1.50 9.40
CA ILE A 300 -5.32 -1.94 9.65
C ILE A 300 -4.41 -0.76 9.98
N TYR A 301 -4.45 0.31 9.18
CA TYR A 301 -3.45 1.38 9.27
C TYR A 301 -3.73 2.42 10.35
N PHE A 302 -4.95 2.48 10.86
CA PHE A 302 -5.36 3.54 11.78
C PHE A 302 -6.10 3.03 12.99
N GLN A 303 -5.79 3.60 14.15
CA GLN A 303 -6.69 3.61 15.30
C GLN A 303 -7.87 4.56 15.04
N MET A 304 -8.98 4.38 15.74
CA MET A 304 -10.22 5.14 15.52
C MET A 304 -10.00 6.67 15.47
N ASN A 305 -9.22 7.23 16.41
CA ASN A 305 -8.91 8.66 16.44
C ASN A 305 -8.08 9.15 15.25
N GLN A 306 -7.29 8.28 14.60
CA GLN A 306 -6.46 8.60 13.43
C GLN A 306 -7.23 8.47 12.11
N ARG A 307 -8.34 7.71 12.11
CA ARG A 307 -9.27 7.59 10.97
C ARG A 307 -10.10 8.85 10.76
N LYS A 308 -10.26 9.66 11.81
CA LYS A 308 -11.03 10.90 11.77
C LYS A 308 -10.59 11.77 10.60
N CYS A 309 -11.57 12.21 9.81
CA CYS A 309 -11.34 13.14 8.71
C CYS A 309 -11.54 14.56 9.23
N VAL A 310 -10.46 15.31 9.39
CA VAL A 310 -10.53 16.75 9.70
C VAL A 310 -10.50 17.51 8.38
N PRO A 311 -11.58 18.22 8.01
CA PRO A 311 -11.68 18.91 6.73
C PRO A 311 -10.83 20.18 6.71
N THR A 312 -10.27 20.50 5.55
CA THR A 312 -9.64 21.81 5.28
C THR A 312 -10.71 22.89 5.17
N ALA A 313 -10.32 24.17 5.26
CA ALA A 313 -11.27 25.26 5.07
C ALA A 313 -11.86 25.27 3.65
N PHE A 314 -11.06 24.85 2.66
CA PHE A 314 -11.51 24.65 1.29
C PHE A 314 -12.59 23.57 1.17
N ALA A 315 -12.38 22.39 1.79
CA ALA A 315 -13.40 21.34 1.81
C ALA A 315 -14.71 21.82 2.44
N LEU A 316 -14.63 22.59 3.54
CA LEU A 316 -15.82 23.19 4.17
C LEU A 316 -16.52 24.20 3.26
N ALA A 317 -15.76 25.06 2.57
CA ALA A 317 -16.31 26.04 1.65
C ALA A 317 -17.01 25.39 0.45
N ASN A 318 -16.58 24.20 0.03
CA ASN A 318 -17.19 23.41 -1.04
C ASN A 318 -18.42 22.60 -0.59
N GLY A 319 -18.78 22.64 0.69
CA GLY A 319 -19.97 21.97 1.22
C GLY A 319 -19.68 20.74 2.08
N GLY A 320 -18.41 20.50 2.42
CA GLY A 320 -18.01 19.43 3.33
C GLY A 320 -18.69 19.56 4.68
N GLY A 321 -19.26 18.46 5.16
CA GLY A 321 -19.85 18.39 6.48
C GLY A 321 -18.79 18.58 7.56
N TYR A 322 -19.19 19.08 8.73
CA TYR A 322 -18.31 19.21 9.89
C TYR A 322 -19.12 19.09 11.17
N ASP A 323 -18.61 18.24 12.07
CA ASP A 323 -19.13 18.05 13.40
C ASP A 323 -18.16 18.70 14.39
N ALA A 324 -18.61 19.80 15.00
CA ALA A 324 -17.80 20.58 15.93
C ALA A 324 -17.55 19.84 17.25
N ASP A 325 -18.45 18.93 17.66
CA ASP A 325 -18.30 18.20 18.93
C ASP A 325 -17.13 17.21 18.85
N TYR A 326 -16.89 16.67 17.65
CA TYR A 326 -15.81 15.72 17.40
C TYR A 326 -14.62 16.31 16.65
N ASN A 327 -14.73 17.55 16.18
CA ASN A 327 -13.75 18.17 15.28
C ASN A 327 -13.43 17.26 14.08
N GLY A 328 -14.47 16.80 13.39
CA GLY A 328 -14.32 15.83 12.32
C GLY A 328 -15.53 15.74 11.40
N SER A 329 -15.38 14.98 10.34
CA SER A 329 -16.33 14.86 9.25
C SER A 329 -16.47 13.42 8.82
N TRP A 330 -17.56 13.14 8.13
CA TRP A 330 -17.74 11.86 7.46
C TRP A 330 -16.77 11.76 6.30
N GLY A 331 -15.99 10.69 6.22
CA GLY A 331 -14.94 10.50 5.21
C GLY A 331 -15.14 9.26 4.37
N TRP A 332 -15.10 9.41 3.05
CA TRP A 332 -15.29 8.29 2.11
C TRP A 332 -14.23 7.19 2.26
N LEU A 333 -14.66 5.94 2.08
CA LEU A 333 -13.83 4.79 1.80
C LEU A 333 -14.29 4.17 0.48
N ARG A 334 -13.39 3.50 -0.26
CA ARG A 334 -13.74 2.93 -1.59
C ARG A 334 -14.60 1.67 -1.53
N THR A 335 -14.72 1.03 -0.37
CA THR A 335 -15.53 -0.18 -0.19
C THR A 335 -17.02 0.17 -0.30
N PRO A 336 -17.84 -0.60 -1.04
CA PRO A 336 -19.29 -0.41 -1.08
C PRO A 336 -19.94 -0.53 0.31
N GLY A 337 -21.09 0.13 0.50
CA GLY A 337 -21.84 0.12 1.75
C GLY A 337 -22.78 -1.08 1.88
N SER A 338 -23.95 -0.90 2.51
CA SER A 338 -24.96 -1.96 2.62
C SER A 338 -25.63 -2.36 1.28
N GLY A 339 -25.31 -1.64 0.22
CA GLY A 339 -25.73 -1.83 -1.17
C GLY A 339 -24.89 -0.92 -2.06
N ASN A 340 -24.84 -1.20 -3.37
CA ASN A 340 -24.02 -0.42 -4.30
C ASN A 340 -24.47 1.04 -4.47
N ASP A 341 -25.66 1.41 -3.98
CA ASP A 341 -26.12 2.81 -3.91
C ASP A 341 -25.59 3.55 -2.67
N ARG A 342 -24.74 2.89 -1.88
CA ARG A 342 -24.05 3.44 -0.71
C ARG A 342 -22.57 3.09 -0.78
N ALA A 343 -21.72 3.95 -0.21
CA ALA A 343 -20.30 3.65 -0.02
C ALA A 343 -19.94 3.75 1.46
N ALA A 344 -19.11 2.82 1.94
CA ALA A 344 -18.63 2.82 3.32
C ALA A 344 -17.84 4.10 3.61
N CYS A 345 -17.83 4.49 4.88
CA CYS A 345 -17.17 5.71 5.31
C CYS A 345 -16.70 5.59 6.76
N THR A 346 -15.92 6.58 7.19
CA THR A 346 -15.71 6.87 8.62
C THR A 346 -16.70 7.96 9.04
N ASP A 347 -17.22 7.89 10.26
CA ASP A 347 -18.04 8.98 10.84
C ASP A 347 -17.14 10.12 11.38
N SER A 348 -17.77 11.16 11.92
CA SER A 348 -17.07 12.34 12.47
C SER A 348 -16.15 12.02 13.66
N GLU A 349 -16.33 10.87 14.33
CA GLU A 349 -15.45 10.38 15.40
C GLU A 349 -14.27 9.55 14.86
N GLY A 350 -14.33 9.12 13.59
CA GLY A 350 -13.39 8.19 12.98
C GLY A 350 -13.80 6.72 13.11
N LYS A 351 -15.04 6.43 13.54
CA LYS A 351 -15.55 5.06 13.59
C LYS A 351 -15.88 4.58 12.17
N MET A 352 -15.64 3.29 11.91
CA MET A 352 -16.07 2.68 10.66
C MET A 352 -17.59 2.60 10.59
N TYR A 353 -18.15 3.04 9.47
CA TYR A 353 -19.56 2.92 9.15
C TYR A 353 -19.74 2.09 7.88
N TYR A 354 -19.74 0.76 8.07
CA TYR A 354 -19.81 -0.23 6.99
C TYR A 354 -21.12 -0.17 6.20
N ALA A 355 -22.22 0.27 6.80
CA ALA A 355 -23.49 0.48 6.07
C ALA A 355 -23.36 1.58 5.01
N GLY A 356 -22.42 2.49 5.20
CA GLY A 356 -22.13 3.57 4.28
C GLY A 356 -23.22 4.64 4.21
N VAL A 357 -22.94 5.69 3.45
CA VAL A 357 -23.89 6.77 3.11
C VAL A 357 -24.19 6.75 1.62
N PRO A 358 -25.32 7.35 1.16
CA PRO A 358 -25.69 7.32 -0.24
C PRO A 358 -24.57 7.85 -1.14
N THR A 359 -24.28 7.18 -2.26
CA THR A 359 -23.16 7.54 -3.16
C THR A 359 -23.25 8.97 -3.72
N GLY A 360 -24.45 9.55 -3.75
CA GLY A 360 -24.69 10.94 -4.15
C GLY A 360 -24.55 11.96 -3.02
N ASP A 361 -24.15 11.56 -1.81
CA ASP A 361 -23.95 12.50 -0.70
C ASP A 361 -22.86 13.52 -1.05
N THR A 362 -23.14 14.80 -0.81
CA THR A 362 -22.26 15.91 -1.22
C THR A 362 -21.45 16.48 -0.07
N ALA A 363 -21.76 16.09 1.17
CA ALA A 363 -21.09 16.60 2.37
C ALA A 363 -19.95 15.70 2.84
N THR A 364 -19.88 14.45 2.37
CA THR A 364 -18.82 13.52 2.76
C THR A 364 -17.49 13.93 2.12
N VAL A 365 -16.46 14.04 2.96
CA VAL A 365 -15.14 14.53 2.57
C VAL A 365 -14.22 13.38 2.15
N LEU A 366 -13.08 13.71 1.53
CA LEU A 366 -12.13 12.72 1.01
C LEU A 366 -10.70 12.96 1.52
N ARG A 367 -10.02 11.85 1.84
CA ARG A 367 -8.57 11.80 2.11
C ARG A 367 -7.90 10.96 1.03
N PRO A 368 -7.33 11.57 -0.02
CA PRO A 368 -6.64 10.84 -1.07
C PRO A 368 -5.46 10.06 -0.50
N ALA A 369 -5.19 8.91 -1.10
CA ALA A 369 -4.01 8.08 -0.87
C ALA A 369 -3.24 7.88 -2.17
N VAL A 370 -1.92 7.80 -2.06
CA VAL A 370 -0.99 7.59 -3.17
C VAL A 370 0.12 6.65 -2.75
N CYS A 371 0.70 5.96 -3.73
CA CYS A 371 1.96 5.24 -3.58
C CYS A 371 3.06 6.03 -4.29
N VAL A 372 4.13 6.40 -3.59
CA VAL A 372 5.23 7.18 -4.16
C VAL A 372 6.53 6.41 -4.07
N ARG A 373 7.30 6.41 -5.16
CA ARG A 373 8.66 5.88 -5.21
C ARG A 373 9.67 6.98 -4.89
N PHE A 374 10.43 6.82 -3.83
CA PHE A 374 11.54 7.70 -3.47
C PHE A 374 12.87 7.21 -4.08
N ARG A 375 13.83 8.14 -4.21
CA ARG A 375 15.13 7.91 -4.87
C ARG A 375 16.20 7.48 -3.88
#